data_AF-A0A8T8K380-F1
#
_entry.id   AF-A0A8T8K380-F1
#
_cell.length_a   1.000
_cell.length_b   1.000
_cell.length_c   1.000
_cell.angle_alpha   90.00
_cell.angle_beta   90.00
_cell.angle_gamma   90.00
#
_symmetry.space_group_name_H-M   'P 1'
#
loop_
_entity.id
_entity.type
_entity.pdbx_description
1 polymer ?
#
loop_
_entity_poly.entity_id
_entity_poly.type
_entity_poly.pdbx_seq_one_letter_code
_entity_poly.pdbx_strand_id
1 'polypeptide(L)'
;MSGTESESKTPLAKAIGTKVTPREIEEINGLIDAGIYLSVSDFIREAVRDKLRAIKVIKVRNIDYESAKSEILGYYRSYEEAYDYEVAHDLELDYELVCEITEELELEGRLGVTK
;
A
#
# COMPACT_ATOMS: atom_id res chain seq x y z
N MET A 1 10.34 21.78 30.83
CA MET A 1 9.23 20.89 30.42
C MET A 1 8.02 21.76 30.08
N SER A 2 7.74 21.93 28.80
CA SER A 2 6.46 22.46 28.32
C SER A 2 6.19 21.71 27.03
N GLY A 3 5.18 20.84 27.06
CA GLY A 3 4.83 19.96 25.97
C GLY A 3 4.48 20.76 24.73
N THR A 4 5.06 20.38 23.60
CA THR A 4 4.52 20.71 22.28
C THR A 4 3.35 19.77 22.04
N GLU A 5 2.13 20.30 22.12
CA GLU A 5 0.93 19.63 21.60
C GLU A 5 1.15 19.36 20.11
N SER A 6 1.39 18.10 19.77
CA SER A 6 1.30 17.63 18.39
C SER A 6 -0.19 17.54 18.05
N GLU A 7 -0.73 18.56 17.40
CA GLU A 7 -2.03 18.46 16.73
C GLU A 7 -1.96 17.33 15.70
N SER A 8 -2.48 16.16 16.06
CA SER A 8 -2.76 15.09 15.10
C SER A 8 -3.95 15.54 14.24
N LYS A 9 -3.67 16.26 13.15
CA LYS A 9 -4.69 16.57 12.15
C LYS A 9 -5.04 15.32 11.38
N THR A 10 -6.05 14.58 11.85
CA THR A 10 -6.67 13.52 11.08
C THR A 10 -7.16 14.11 9.75
N PRO A 11 -6.74 13.60 8.59
CA PRO A 11 -7.17 14.15 7.32
C PRO A 11 -8.69 14.06 7.20
N LEU A 12 -9.38 15.20 7.06
CA LEU A 12 -10.83 15.20 6.84
C LEU A 12 -11.12 14.58 5.47
N ALA A 13 -11.98 13.56 5.46
CA ALA A 13 -12.49 12.98 4.22
C ALA A 13 -13.21 14.06 3.38
N LYS A 14 -12.90 14.11 2.09
CA LYS A 14 -13.50 15.08 1.16
C LYS A 14 -14.53 14.39 0.27
N ALA A 15 -15.75 14.93 0.21
CA ALA A 15 -16.78 14.46 -0.71
C ALA A 15 -16.46 14.88 -2.15
N ILE A 16 -16.61 13.95 -3.09
CA ILE A 16 -16.49 14.16 -4.54
C ILE A 16 -17.81 13.73 -5.15
N GLY A 17 -18.43 14.60 -5.97
CA GLY A 17 -19.67 14.30 -6.67
C GLY A 17 -19.44 14.24 -8.18
N THR A 18 -19.94 13.19 -8.82
CA THR A 18 -19.97 13.05 -10.28
C THR A 18 -21.27 12.38 -10.71
N LYS A 19 -21.64 12.56 -11.98
CA LYS A 19 -22.78 11.87 -12.58
C LYS A 19 -22.29 10.59 -13.26
N VAL A 20 -23.03 9.51 -13.07
CA VAL A 20 -22.87 8.25 -13.82
C VAL A 20 -24.10 8.03 -14.69
N THR A 21 -23.95 7.24 -15.73
CA THR A 21 -25.03 6.84 -16.63
C THR A 21 -25.99 5.86 -15.94
N PRO A 22 -27.23 5.72 -16.43
CA PRO A 22 -28.18 4.73 -15.92
C PRO A 22 -27.65 3.29 -15.99
N ARG A 23 -26.87 2.97 -17.03
CA ARG A 23 -26.27 1.65 -17.19
C ARG A 23 -25.20 1.38 -16.14
N GLU A 24 -24.31 2.35 -15.90
CA GLU A 24 -23.26 2.19 -14.88
C GLU A 24 -23.84 1.99 -13.48
N ILE A 25 -24.90 2.72 -13.11
CA ILE A 25 -25.52 2.55 -11.79
C ILE A 25 -26.24 1.20 -11.66
N GLU A 26 -26.82 0.69 -12.75
CA GLU A 26 -27.42 -0.65 -12.79
C GLU A 26 -26.36 -1.75 -12.59
N GLU A 27 -25.22 -1.65 -13.29
CA GLU A 27 -24.10 -2.56 -13.14
C GLU A 27 -23.52 -2.52 -11.71
N ILE A 28 -23.35 -1.32 -11.13
CA ILE A 28 -22.88 -1.16 -9.73
C ILE A 28 -23.86 -1.82 -8.74
N ASN A 29 -25.16 -1.60 -8.90
CA ASN A 29 -26.16 -2.19 -8.02
C ASN A 29 -26.16 -3.72 -8.11
N GLY A 30 -25.98 -4.29 -9.31
CA GLY A 30 -25.85 -5.74 -9.48
C GLY A 30 -24.68 -6.34 -8.68
N LEU A 31 -23.56 -5.62 -8.58
CA LEU A 31 -22.42 -6.05 -7.76
C LEU A 31 -22.70 -5.97 -6.26
N ILE A 32 -23.50 -5.00 -5.82
CA ILE A 32 -23.92 -4.86 -4.41
C ILE A 32 -24.91 -5.96 -4.06
N ASP A 33 -25.88 -6.25 -4.92
CA ASP A 33 -26.87 -7.30 -4.72
C ASP A 33 -26.22 -8.70 -4.68
N ALA A 34 -25.12 -8.88 -5.43
CA ALA A 34 -24.28 -10.08 -5.38
C ALA A 34 -23.40 -10.17 -4.12
N GLY A 35 -23.39 -9.15 -3.26
CA GLY A 35 -22.60 -9.10 -2.03
C GLY A 35 -21.10 -8.83 -2.25
N ILE A 36 -20.69 -8.38 -3.44
CA ILE A 36 -19.29 -8.10 -3.77
C ILE A 36 -18.83 -6.78 -3.12
N TYR A 37 -19.73 -5.80 -3.05
CA TYR A 37 -19.48 -4.51 -2.40
C TYR A 37 -20.58 -4.17 -1.41
N LEU A 38 -20.23 -3.41 -0.36
CA LEU A 38 -21.18 -3.05 0.71
C LEU A 38 -22.14 -1.94 0.32
N SER A 39 -21.73 -1.06 -0.59
CA SER A 39 -22.52 0.08 -1.05
C SER A 39 -21.91 0.71 -2.31
N VAL A 40 -22.62 1.64 -2.94
CA VAL A 40 -22.08 2.45 -4.04
C VAL A 40 -20.84 3.22 -3.60
N SER A 41 -20.83 3.77 -2.38
CA SER A 41 -19.67 4.49 -1.85
C SER A 41 -18.46 3.58 -1.63
N ASP A 42 -18.70 2.32 -1.27
CA ASP A 42 -17.66 1.31 -1.13
C ASP A 42 -17.00 1.00 -2.48
N PHE A 43 -17.83 0.69 -3.49
CA PHE A 43 -17.40 0.49 -4.87
C PHE A 43 -16.58 1.67 -5.41
N ILE A 44 -17.08 2.91 -5.26
CA ILE A 44 -16.38 4.10 -5.78
C ILE A 44 -15.05 4.33 -5.07
N ARG A 45 -14.95 4.07 -3.75
CA ARG A 45 -13.67 4.17 -3.03
C ARG A 45 -12.67 3.15 -3.54
N GLU A 46 -13.09 1.91 -3.75
CA GLU A 46 -12.22 0.87 -4.32
C GLU A 46 -11.78 1.21 -5.74
N ALA A 47 -12.69 1.66 -6.61
CA ALA A 47 -12.35 2.08 -7.96
C ALA A 47 -11.32 3.24 -7.98
N VAL A 48 -11.47 4.21 -7.07
CA VAL A 48 -10.50 5.31 -6.93
C VAL A 48 -9.15 4.78 -6.43
N ARG A 49 -9.13 3.94 -5.40
CA ARG A 49 -7.89 3.34 -4.87
C ARG A 49 -7.19 2.49 -5.92
N ASP A 50 -7.94 1.66 -6.64
CA ASP A 50 -7.43 0.83 -7.71
C ASP A 50 -6.79 1.68 -8.81
N LYS A 51 -7.48 2.72 -9.26
CA LYS A 51 -6.93 3.62 -10.28
C LYS A 51 -5.70 4.38 -9.79
N LEU A 52 -5.68 4.82 -8.53
CA LEU A 52 -4.51 5.47 -7.94
C LEU A 52 -3.33 4.51 -7.80
N ARG A 53 -3.55 3.26 -7.41
CA ARG A 53 -2.50 2.21 -7.39
C ARG A 53 -1.96 1.96 -8.79
N ALA A 54 -2.82 1.81 -9.78
CA ALA A 54 -2.43 1.57 -11.16
C ALA A 54 -1.67 2.74 -11.81
N ILE A 55 -1.95 3.99 -11.40
CA ILE A 55 -1.28 5.19 -11.91
C ILE A 55 -0.07 5.57 -11.05
N LYS A 56 0.07 5.04 -9.81
CA LYS A 56 1.17 5.40 -8.90
C LYS A 56 2.48 5.16 -9.65
N VAL A 57 3.09 6.26 -10.10
CA VAL A 57 4.43 6.27 -10.64
C VAL A 57 5.32 6.00 -9.43
N ILE A 58 5.69 4.73 -9.25
CA ILE A 58 6.65 4.34 -8.23
C ILE A 58 7.93 5.08 -8.57
N LYS A 59 8.25 6.12 -7.79
CA LYS A 59 9.52 6.82 -7.92
C LYS A 59 10.55 5.92 -7.28
N VAL A 60 11.22 5.09 -8.08
CA VAL A 60 12.39 4.36 -7.60
C VAL A 60 13.40 5.40 -7.10
N ARG A 61 13.55 5.49 -5.78
CA ARG A 61 14.47 6.46 -5.18
C ARG A 61 15.89 5.94 -5.26
N ASN A 62 16.83 6.83 -5.52
CA ASN A 62 18.24 6.50 -5.48
C ASN A 62 18.69 6.45 -4.01
N ILE A 63 18.96 5.26 -3.50
CA ILE A 63 19.38 4.97 -2.13
C ILE A 63 20.61 4.06 -2.17
N ASP A 64 21.50 4.18 -1.19
CA ASP A 64 22.61 3.25 -1.06
C ASP A 64 22.15 1.89 -0.51
N TYR A 65 22.92 0.85 -0.81
CA TYR A 65 22.58 -0.53 -0.49
C TYR A 65 22.35 -0.76 1.02
N GLU A 66 23.21 -0.20 1.89
CA GLU A 66 23.11 -0.42 3.34
C GLU A 66 21.86 0.24 3.94
N SER A 67 21.53 1.45 3.48
CA SER A 67 20.28 2.11 3.86
C SER A 67 19.06 1.32 3.38
N ALA A 68 19.07 0.82 2.14
CA ALA A 68 17.99 -0.01 1.61
C ALA A 68 17.82 -1.31 2.43
N LYS A 69 18.93 -1.97 2.78
CA LYS A 69 18.95 -3.19 3.60
C LYS A 69 18.38 -2.98 4.99
N SER A 70 18.71 -1.85 5.62
CA SER A 70 18.14 -1.46 6.91
C SER A 70 16.64 -1.23 6.84
N GLU A 71 16.16 -0.52 5.80
CA GLU A 71 14.74 -0.23 5.62
C GLU A 71 13.91 -1.48 5.28
N ILE A 72 14.41 -2.36 4.40
CA ILE A 72 13.75 -3.64 4.06
C ILE A 72 13.62 -4.52 5.31
N LEU A 73 14.70 -4.65 6.10
CA LEU A 73 14.63 -5.39 7.35
C LEU A 73 13.64 -4.76 8.35
N GLY A 74 13.61 -3.44 8.44
CA GLY A 74 12.66 -2.71 9.28
C GLY A 74 11.22 -2.93 8.86
N TYR A 75 10.96 -2.96 7.56
CA TYR A 75 9.66 -3.25 6.97
C TYR A 75 9.20 -4.65 7.39
N TYR A 76 9.98 -5.69 7.09
CA TYR A 76 9.62 -7.07 7.45
C TYR A 76 9.43 -7.30 8.95
N ARG A 77 10.12 -6.55 9.81
CA ARG A 77 9.89 -6.62 11.28
C ARG A 77 8.59 -5.96 11.74
N SER A 78 8.02 -5.08 10.93
CA SER A 78 6.84 -4.31 11.26
C SER A 78 5.53 -4.98 10.81
N TYR A 79 5.62 -6.00 9.96
CA TYR A 79 4.48 -6.74 9.42
C TYR A 79 4.63 -8.24 9.73
N GLU A 80 3.54 -8.92 10.10
CA GLU A 80 3.57 -10.38 10.37
C GLU A 80 3.86 -11.20 9.10
N GLU A 81 3.32 -10.75 7.96
CA GLU A 81 3.54 -11.33 6.63
C GLU A 81 3.56 -10.19 5.61
N ALA A 82 4.52 -10.22 4.69
CA ALA A 82 4.63 -9.27 3.58
C ALA A 82 5.26 -9.96 2.37
N TYR A 83 4.86 -9.56 1.17
CA TYR A 83 5.48 -10.02 -0.08
C TYR A 83 6.52 -9.00 -0.59
N ASP A 84 7.57 -9.47 -1.26
CA ASP A 84 8.64 -8.61 -1.80
C ASP A 84 8.13 -7.46 -2.68
N TYR A 85 7.06 -7.70 -3.47
CA TYR A 85 6.48 -6.67 -4.32
C TYR A 85 5.84 -5.53 -3.52
N GLU A 86 5.30 -5.84 -2.33
CA GLU A 86 4.73 -4.85 -1.41
C GLU A 86 5.84 -4.01 -0.81
N VAL A 87 6.94 -4.66 -0.40
CA VAL A 87 8.14 -3.98 0.10
C VAL A 87 8.70 -3.03 -0.94
N ALA A 88 8.89 -3.48 -2.18
CA ALA A 88 9.37 -2.64 -3.29
C ALA A 88 8.43 -1.46 -3.57
N HIS A 89 7.12 -1.72 -3.58
CA HIS A 89 6.11 -0.70 -3.84
C HIS A 89 6.01 0.35 -2.73
N ASP A 90 6.09 -0.06 -1.47
CA ASP A 90 5.86 0.80 -0.30
C ASP A 90 7.13 1.55 0.11
N LEU A 91 8.31 0.93 -0.02
CA LEU A 91 9.60 1.58 0.18
C LEU A 91 10.08 2.37 -1.05
N GLU A 92 9.33 2.28 -2.16
CA GLU A 92 9.65 2.86 -3.46
C GLU A 92 11.06 2.47 -3.94
N LEU A 93 11.40 1.20 -3.75
CA LEU A 93 12.66 0.60 -4.13
C LEU A 93 12.53 -0.20 -5.42
N ASP A 94 13.66 -0.40 -6.09
CA ASP A 94 13.74 -1.31 -7.21
C ASP A 94 13.42 -2.74 -6.74
N TYR A 95 12.61 -3.47 -7.51
CA TYR A 95 12.17 -4.81 -7.13
C TYR A 95 13.30 -5.84 -7.13
N GLU A 96 14.26 -5.74 -8.05
CA GLU A 96 15.42 -6.65 -8.07
C GLU A 96 16.29 -6.40 -6.84
N LEU A 97 16.51 -5.14 -6.47
CA LEU A 97 17.23 -4.77 -5.25
C LEU A 97 16.57 -5.34 -3.98
N VAL A 98 15.23 -5.30 -3.91
CA VAL A 98 14.49 -5.88 -2.78
C VAL A 98 14.66 -7.39 -2.72
N CYS A 99 14.58 -8.08 -3.86
CA CYS A 99 14.78 -9.54 -3.91
C CYS A 99 16.20 -9.91 -3.47
N GLU A 100 17.23 -9.22 -3.98
CA GLU A 100 18.63 -9.45 -3.64
C GLU A 100 18.89 -9.28 -2.14
N ILE A 101 18.42 -8.17 -1.56
CA ILE A 101 18.59 -7.88 -0.13
C ILE A 101 17.82 -8.88 0.73
N THR A 102 16.61 -9.28 0.32
CA THR A 102 15.79 -10.22 1.09
C THR A 102 16.46 -11.59 1.14
N GLU A 103 16.95 -12.09 0.01
CA GLU A 103 17.73 -13.34 -0.04
C GLU A 103 18.97 -13.26 0.85
N GLU A 104 19.70 -12.13 0.81
CA GLU A 104 20.87 -11.93 1.68
C GLU A 104 20.49 -11.95 3.17
N LEU A 105 19.41 -11.26 3.56
CA LEU A 105 18.93 -11.23 4.95
C LEU A 105 18.44 -12.59 5.44
N GLU A 106 17.89 -13.44 4.56
CA GLU A 106 17.56 -14.83 4.88
C GLU A 106 18.82 -15.67 5.07
N LEU A 107 19.83 -15.53 4.20
CA LEU A 107 21.12 -16.21 4.35
C LEU A 107 21.86 -15.78 5.63
N GLU A 108 21.71 -14.53 6.05
CA GLU A 108 22.20 -14.00 7.34
C GLU A 108 21.38 -14.51 8.55
N GLY A 109 20.25 -15.18 8.33
CA GLY A 109 19.32 -15.63 9.38
C GLY A 109 18.58 -14.48 10.08
N ARG A 110 18.47 -13.32 9.42
CA ARG A 110 17.77 -12.14 9.95
C ARG A 110 16.31 -12.06 9.49
N LEU A 111 15.97 -12.79 8.43
CA LEU A 111 14.63 -13.04 7.90
C LEU A 111 14.40 -14.55 7.73
N GLY A 112 13.15 -14.94 7.52
CA GLY A 112 12.73 -16.35 7.37
C GLY A 112 12.12 -16.96 8.63
N VAL A 113 11.35 -18.04 8.44
CA VAL A 113 10.63 -18.72 9.52
C VAL A 113 11.65 -19.36 10.48
N THR A 114 11.70 -18.88 11.72
CA THR A 114 12.44 -19.58 12.77
C THR A 114 11.78 -20.95 12.96
N LYS A 115 12.49 -22.02 12.59
CA LYS A 115 12.09 -23.39 12.91
C LYS A 115 12.25 -23.68 14.40
#